data_AF-A0A4R3G1M3-F1
#
_entry.id   AF-A0A4R3G1M3-F1
#
_cell.length_a   1.000
_cell.length_b   1.000
_cell.length_c   1.000
_cell.angle_alpha   90.00
_cell.angle_beta   90.00
_cell.angle_gamma   90.00
#
_symmetry.space_group_name_H-M   'P 1'
#
loop_
_entity.id
_entity.type
_entity.pdbx_description
1 polymer ?
#
loop_
_entity_poly.entity_id
_entity_poly.type
_entity_poly.pdbx_seq_one_letter_code
_entity_poly.pdbx_strand_id
1 'polypeptide(L)'
;MMQPRCPEKIAKAGPSTGEVHSGGAYCFSACPFALAGGAVRAAAVNSSIGVHQITNGLLVTSLANPGHRNLDEISTDPSPALNEYLSSYLDEMGVNHQAVFAMMGLATPQGLYYVRNAEALTSGIITKTFSYNDEPGNVFSGSDD
;
A
#
# COMPACT_ATOMS: atom_id res chain seq x y z
N MET A 1 9.17 -9.70 -22.92
CA MET A 1 9.31 -9.48 -21.47
C MET A 1 9.99 -8.13 -21.30
N MET A 2 9.31 -7.14 -20.70
CA MET A 2 9.93 -5.82 -20.43
C MET A 2 11.06 -6.00 -19.41
N GLN A 3 12.21 -5.39 -19.65
CA GLN A 3 13.30 -5.35 -18.69
C GLN A 3 12.99 -4.24 -17.67
N PRO A 4 12.61 -4.56 -16.42
CA PRO A 4 12.18 -3.55 -15.44
C PRO A 4 13.35 -2.70 -14.91
N ARG A 5 14.58 -3.01 -15.33
CA ARG A 5 15.81 -2.34 -14.94
C ARG A 5 16.25 -1.40 -16.06
N CYS A 6 16.56 -0.15 -15.73
CA CYS A 6 17.24 0.80 -16.63
C CYS A 6 18.52 0.15 -17.19
N PRO A 7 18.56 -0.20 -18.50
CA PRO A 7 19.67 -0.94 -19.10
C PRO A 7 21.02 -0.26 -18.90
N GLU A 8 21.04 1.07 -18.89
CA GLU A 8 22.21 1.94 -18.73
C GLU A 8 22.80 1.89 -17.32
N LYS A 9 22.02 1.44 -16.34
CA LYS A 9 22.41 1.36 -14.92
C LYS A 9 22.56 -0.09 -14.42
N ILE A 10 22.49 -1.07 -15.31
CA ILE A 10 22.82 -2.44 -14.97
C ILE A 10 24.34 -2.55 -14.85
N ALA A 11 24.84 -2.66 -13.62
CA ALA A 11 26.25 -3.01 -13.41
C ALA A 11 26.54 -4.35 -14.11
N LYS A 12 27.72 -4.47 -14.72
CA LYS A 12 28.15 -5.66 -15.46
C LYS A 12 28.08 -6.88 -14.52
N ALA A 13 27.03 -7.70 -14.68
CA ALA A 13 26.66 -8.82 -13.80
C ALA A 13 26.32 -8.48 -12.33
N GLY A 14 25.84 -7.26 -12.04
CA GLY A 14 25.56 -6.81 -10.68
C GLY A 14 24.16 -6.20 -10.48
N PRO A 15 23.84 -5.74 -9.25
CA PRO A 15 22.62 -4.99 -8.96
C PRO A 15 22.58 -3.69 -9.78
N SER A 16 21.38 -3.14 -9.97
CA SER A 16 21.26 -1.82 -10.57
C SER A 16 21.86 -0.79 -9.62
N THR A 17 22.63 0.16 -10.15
CA THR A 17 23.19 1.26 -9.39
C THR A 17 22.39 2.54 -9.63
N GLY A 18 22.25 3.38 -8.61
CA GLY A 18 21.49 4.63 -8.68
C GLY A 18 20.91 5.02 -7.33
N GLU A 19 20.28 6.18 -7.29
CA GLU A 19 19.47 6.64 -6.16
C GLU A 19 18.03 6.18 -6.34
N VAL A 20 17.40 5.74 -5.26
CA VAL A 20 15.98 5.37 -5.25
C VAL A 20 15.19 6.56 -4.75
N HIS A 21 14.15 6.94 -5.51
CA HIS A 21 13.21 7.98 -5.13
C HIS A 21 11.81 7.37 -5.03
N SER A 22 11.13 7.63 -3.91
CA SER A 22 9.80 7.14 -3.55
C SER A 22 8.75 8.25 -3.63
N GLY A 23 9.14 9.49 -3.92
CA GLY A 23 8.18 10.55 -4.11
C GLY A 23 7.33 10.35 -5.37
N GLY A 24 6.01 10.40 -5.21
CA GLY A 24 5.05 10.03 -6.25
C GLY A 24 4.82 8.52 -6.40
N ALA A 25 5.53 7.68 -5.64
CA ALA A 25 5.31 6.23 -5.64
C ALA A 25 3.92 5.87 -5.07
N TYR A 26 3.43 4.68 -5.40
CA TYR A 26 2.16 4.18 -4.90
C TYR A 26 2.29 2.76 -4.34
N CYS A 27 1.53 2.47 -3.28
CA CYS A 27 1.43 1.18 -2.64
C CYS A 27 -0.06 0.88 -2.36
N PHE A 28 -0.71 0.18 -3.30
CA PHE A 28 -2.15 -0.07 -3.28
C PHE A 28 -2.49 -1.56 -3.14
N SER A 29 -3.71 -1.83 -2.65
CA SER A 29 -4.31 -3.18 -2.61
C SER A 29 -3.55 -4.14 -1.69
N ALA A 30 -2.87 -5.15 -2.23
CA ALA A 30 -2.06 -6.08 -1.46
C ALA A 30 -0.72 -5.48 -0.99
N CYS A 31 -0.28 -4.37 -1.60
CA CYS A 31 1.02 -3.77 -1.30
C CYS A 31 1.18 -3.33 0.17
N PRO A 32 0.20 -2.66 0.83
CA PRO A 32 0.31 -2.30 2.24
C PRO A 32 0.53 -3.49 3.17
N PHE A 33 0.03 -4.69 2.82
CA PHE A 33 0.34 -5.90 3.59
C PHE A 33 1.80 -6.30 3.40
N ALA A 34 2.33 -6.33 2.17
CA ALA A 34 3.76 -6.58 1.96
C ALA A 34 4.65 -5.54 2.65
N LEU A 35 4.24 -4.26 2.63
CA LEU A 35 4.93 -3.16 3.32
C LEU A 35 4.96 -3.38 4.84
N ALA A 36 3.86 -3.88 5.42
CA ALA A 36 3.77 -4.17 6.86
C ALA A 36 4.87 -5.14 7.32
N GLY A 37 5.29 -6.08 6.47
CA GLY A 37 6.38 -7.03 6.74
C GLY A 37 7.76 -6.41 6.95
N GLY A 38 7.94 -5.12 6.66
CA GLY A 38 9.22 -4.43 6.83
C GLY A 38 9.50 -4.00 8.28
N ALA A 39 10.74 -4.18 8.75
CA ALA A 39 11.18 -3.64 10.05
C ALA A 39 11.26 -2.11 10.05
N VAL A 40 11.58 -1.50 8.90
CA VAL A 40 11.51 -0.06 8.67
C VAL A 40 10.62 0.17 7.47
N ARG A 41 9.54 0.94 7.67
CA ARG A 41 8.50 1.17 6.66
C ARG A 41 8.46 2.66 6.40
N ALA A 42 9.08 3.09 5.30
CA ALA A 42 9.24 4.49 5.00
C ALA A 42 8.44 4.87 3.76
N ALA A 43 7.83 6.05 3.80
CA ALA A 43 7.06 6.59 2.68
C ALA A 43 7.45 8.06 2.44
N ALA A 44 7.63 8.46 1.19
CA ALA A 44 7.71 9.88 0.86
C ALA A 44 6.41 10.59 1.24
N VAL A 45 6.52 11.87 1.63
CA VAL A 45 5.35 12.73 1.92
C VAL A 45 4.32 12.79 0.79
N ASN A 46 4.75 12.64 -0.46
CA ASN A 46 3.90 12.64 -1.66
C ASN A 46 3.74 11.25 -2.30
N SER A 47 4.07 10.18 -1.58
CA SER A 47 3.68 8.82 -1.99
C SER A 47 2.22 8.55 -1.62
N SER A 48 1.60 7.56 -2.28
CA SER A 48 0.21 7.18 -2.04
C SER A 48 0.12 5.75 -1.49
N ILE A 49 -0.48 5.60 -0.31
CA ILE A 49 -0.82 4.29 0.27
C ILE A 49 -2.33 4.12 0.21
N GLY A 50 -2.81 2.93 -0.15
CA GLY A 50 -4.24 2.71 -0.31
C GLY A 50 -4.66 1.27 -0.08
N VAL A 51 -5.76 1.10 0.64
CA VAL A 51 -6.39 -0.19 0.93
C VAL A 51 -7.79 -0.25 0.34
N HIS A 52 -8.28 -1.44 0.04
CA HIS A 52 -9.67 -1.70 -0.33
C HIS A 52 -10.10 -3.05 0.26
N GLN A 53 -11.40 -3.35 0.18
CA GLN A 53 -11.95 -4.61 0.66
C GLN A 53 -11.39 -5.80 -0.15
N ILE A 54 -10.94 -6.86 0.52
CA ILE A 54 -10.41 -8.03 -0.19
C ILE A 54 -11.52 -8.68 -1.01
N THR A 55 -11.28 -8.94 -2.30
CA THR A 55 -12.26 -9.64 -3.15
C THR A 55 -11.68 -10.92 -3.72
N ASN A 56 -12.48 -11.98 -3.78
CA ASN A 56 -12.12 -13.26 -4.40
C ASN A 56 -12.46 -13.31 -5.89
N GLY A 57 -12.84 -12.18 -6.50
CA GLY A 57 -13.20 -12.11 -7.91
C GLY A 57 -14.56 -12.73 -8.25
N LEU A 58 -15.30 -13.30 -7.28
CA LEU A 58 -16.73 -13.43 -7.45
C LEU A 58 -17.29 -12.01 -7.45
N LEU A 59 -17.76 -11.61 -8.62
CA LEU A 59 -18.63 -10.46 -8.83
C LEU A 59 -19.93 -10.71 -8.05
N VAL A 60 -19.90 -10.56 -6.73
CA VAL A 60 -21.08 -10.18 -5.96
C VAL A 60 -21.33 -8.67 -6.15
N THR A 61 -21.01 -8.14 -7.34
CA THR A 61 -21.39 -6.80 -7.80
C THR A 61 -22.91 -6.64 -7.92
N SER A 62 -23.67 -7.73 -7.73
CA SER A 62 -25.14 -7.67 -7.68
C SER A 62 -25.71 -7.46 -6.27
N LEU A 63 -24.92 -7.51 -5.19
CA LEU A 63 -25.41 -7.25 -3.82
C LEU A 63 -24.78 -6.03 -3.14
N ALA A 64 -23.62 -5.58 -3.61
CA ALA A 64 -23.00 -4.36 -3.10
C ALA A 64 -23.71 -3.12 -3.69
N ASN A 65 -24.46 -2.39 -2.86
CA ASN A 65 -24.88 -1.03 -3.20
C ASN A 65 -23.61 -0.17 -3.39
N PRO A 66 -23.31 0.36 -4.58
CA PRO A 66 -22.03 1.03 -4.87
C PRO A 66 -21.79 2.31 -4.05
N GLY A 67 -22.78 2.77 -3.28
CA GLY A 67 -22.68 3.91 -2.37
C GLY A 67 -22.62 3.57 -0.88
N HIS A 68 -22.71 2.30 -0.47
CA HIS A 68 -22.76 1.94 0.96
C HIS A 68 -21.38 1.47 1.44
N ARG A 69 -20.74 2.26 2.30
CA ARG A 69 -19.57 1.83 3.07
C ARG A 69 -20.03 0.87 4.15
N ASN A 70 -19.32 -0.24 4.32
CA ASN A 70 -19.62 -1.22 5.34
C ASN A 70 -18.36 -1.49 6.17
N LEU A 71 -18.36 -1.00 7.41
CA LEU A 71 -17.24 -1.13 8.33
C LEU A 71 -16.96 -2.58 8.73
N ASP A 72 -17.95 -3.47 8.56
CA ASP A 72 -17.84 -4.89 8.85
C ASP A 72 -17.38 -5.72 7.63
N GLU A 73 -17.34 -5.10 6.44
CA GLU A 73 -16.98 -5.75 5.18
C GLU A 73 -15.55 -5.39 4.81
N ILE A 74 -14.62 -6.17 5.34
CA ILE A 74 -13.18 -6.09 5.00
C ILE A 74 -12.80 -7.07 3.88
N SER A 75 -13.71 -7.98 3.55
CA SER A 75 -13.59 -8.96 2.48
C SER A 75 -14.97 -9.27 1.91
N THR A 76 -15.06 -9.50 0.59
CA THR A 76 -16.25 -10.08 -0.05
C THR A 76 -16.38 -11.59 0.24
N ASP A 77 -15.37 -12.20 0.85
CA ASP A 77 -15.44 -13.52 1.44
C ASP A 77 -15.90 -13.42 2.91
N PRO A 78 -17.08 -13.95 3.28
CA PRO A 78 -17.59 -13.89 4.66
C PRO A 78 -16.87 -14.83 5.63
N SER A 79 -15.84 -15.56 5.19
CA SER A 79 -15.04 -16.46 6.03
C SER A 79 -14.36 -15.71 7.20
N PRO A 80 -14.68 -16.04 8.46
CA PRO A 80 -14.01 -15.43 9.62
C PRO A 80 -12.52 -15.78 9.70
N ALA A 81 -12.11 -16.91 9.12
CA ALA A 81 -10.71 -17.37 9.14
C ALA A 81 -9.77 -16.43 8.39
N LEU A 82 -10.25 -15.76 7.32
CA LEU A 82 -9.44 -14.78 6.59
C LEU A 82 -9.18 -13.54 7.45
N ASN A 83 -10.22 -13.04 8.11
CA ASN A 83 -10.12 -11.86 8.95
C ASN A 83 -9.20 -12.11 10.15
N GLU A 84 -9.31 -13.28 10.78
CA GLU A 84 -8.43 -13.70 11.89
C GLU A 84 -6.97 -13.83 11.45
N TYR A 85 -6.72 -14.44 10.28
CA TYR A 85 -5.37 -14.54 9.71
C TYR A 85 -4.76 -13.15 9.46
N LEU A 86 -5.52 -12.24 8.85
CA LEU A 86 -5.05 -10.89 8.55
C LEU A 86 -4.85 -10.05 9.81
N SER A 87 -5.71 -10.19 10.82
CA SER A 87 -5.51 -9.49 12.10
C SER A 87 -4.24 -9.98 12.79
N SER A 88 -4.02 -11.30 12.86
CA SER A 88 -2.80 -11.87 13.44
C SER A 88 -1.56 -11.37 12.71
N TYR A 89 -1.58 -11.41 11.37
CA TYR A 89 -0.47 -10.92 10.55
C TYR A 89 -0.16 -9.44 10.85
N LEU A 90 -1.17 -8.57 10.84
CA LEU A 90 -0.95 -7.14 11.06
C LEU A 90 -0.44 -6.87 12.49
N ASP A 91 -1.02 -7.52 13.49
CA ASP A 91 -0.59 -7.38 14.89
C ASP A 91 0.85 -7.87 15.11
N GLU A 92 1.22 -9.01 14.53
CA GLU A 92 2.60 -9.54 14.55
C GLU A 92 3.60 -8.57 13.91
N MET A 93 3.17 -7.85 12.87
CA MET A 93 3.98 -6.81 12.23
C MET A 93 3.94 -5.46 12.98
N GLY A 94 3.25 -5.36 14.12
CA GLY A 94 3.08 -4.12 14.87
C GLY A 94 2.26 -3.07 14.13
N VAL A 95 1.31 -3.51 13.31
CA VAL A 95 0.32 -2.67 12.62
C VAL A 95 -1.04 -2.89 13.28
N ASN A 96 -1.71 -1.81 13.66
CA ASN A 96 -3.03 -1.85 14.27
C ASN A 96 -4.07 -2.35 13.25
N HIS A 97 -4.43 -3.63 13.33
CA HIS A 97 -5.37 -4.25 12.40
C HIS A 97 -6.75 -3.56 12.40
N GLN A 98 -7.23 -3.09 13.56
CA GLN A 98 -8.52 -2.42 13.66
C GLN A 98 -8.56 -1.12 12.86
N ALA A 99 -7.47 -0.35 12.88
CA ALA A 99 -7.34 0.84 12.05
C ALA A 99 -7.33 0.47 10.56
N VAL A 100 -6.59 -0.57 10.17
CA VAL A 100 -6.52 -1.04 8.77
C VAL A 100 -7.89 -1.53 8.29
N PHE A 101 -8.58 -2.33 9.09
CA PHE A 101 -9.91 -2.86 8.78
C PHE A 101 -10.95 -1.76 8.68
N ALA A 102 -10.92 -0.77 9.57
CA ALA A 102 -11.77 0.41 9.45
C ALA A 102 -11.51 1.17 8.14
N MET A 103 -10.25 1.37 7.75
CA MET A 103 -9.89 2.00 6.47
C MET A 103 -10.37 1.17 5.27
N MET A 104 -10.27 -0.17 5.33
CA MET A 104 -10.79 -1.05 4.30
C MET A 104 -12.32 -0.97 4.18
N GLY A 105 -13.05 -0.98 5.30
CA GLY A 105 -14.51 -0.83 5.30
C GLY A 105 -15.00 0.57 4.91
N LEU A 106 -14.12 1.59 5.01
CA LEU A 106 -14.38 2.93 4.49
C LEU A 106 -14.14 3.05 2.98
N ALA A 107 -13.43 2.10 2.36
CA ALA A 107 -13.34 2.03 0.91
C ALA A 107 -14.72 1.70 0.32
N THR A 108 -15.05 2.28 -0.83
CA THR A 108 -16.20 1.80 -1.60
C THR A 108 -15.89 0.40 -2.13
N PRO A 109 -16.87 -0.48 -2.34
CA PRO A 109 -16.61 -1.84 -2.83
C PRO A 109 -15.83 -1.93 -4.16
N GLN A 110 -15.83 -0.85 -4.97
CA GLN A 110 -15.05 -0.75 -6.22
C GLN A 110 -13.90 0.27 -6.16
N GLY A 111 -13.58 0.82 -4.99
CA GLY A 111 -12.64 1.92 -4.84
C GLY A 111 -11.59 1.67 -3.77
N LEU A 112 -10.65 2.60 -3.67
CA LEU A 112 -9.57 2.59 -2.68
C LEU A 112 -9.85 3.63 -1.60
N TYR A 113 -9.62 3.26 -0.35
CA TYR A 113 -9.38 4.22 0.71
C TYR A 113 -7.92 4.67 0.65
N TYR A 114 -7.69 5.94 0.32
CA TYR A 114 -6.36 6.54 0.34
C TYR A 114 -5.97 6.86 1.79
N VAL A 115 -5.00 6.11 2.31
CA VAL A 115 -4.49 6.24 3.67
C VAL A 115 -3.61 7.48 3.74
N ARG A 116 -3.98 8.45 4.58
CA ARG A 116 -3.16 9.64 4.82
C ARG A 116 -1.90 9.26 5.59
N ASN A 117 -0.82 10.03 5.41
CA ASN A 117 0.44 9.81 6.13
C ASN A 117 0.24 9.73 7.66
N ALA A 118 -0.62 10.57 8.23
CA ALA A 118 -0.94 10.52 9.65
C ALA A 118 -1.62 9.20 10.05
N GLU A 119 -2.60 8.74 9.27
CA GLU A 119 -3.28 7.45 9.49
C GLU A 119 -2.32 6.27 9.33
N ALA A 120 -1.41 6.33 8.35
CA ALA A 120 -0.39 5.32 8.12
C ALA A 120 0.63 5.25 9.27
N LEU A 121 1.02 6.41 9.83
CA LEU A 121 1.90 6.47 11.00
C LEU A 121 1.21 5.95 12.26
N THR A 122 -0.03 6.40 12.51
CA THR A 122 -0.79 6.01 13.70
C THR A 122 -1.21 4.54 13.68
N SER A 123 -1.58 4.00 12.51
CA SER A 123 -1.89 2.58 12.34
C SER A 123 -0.63 1.72 12.33
N GLY A 124 0.54 2.31 12.10
CA GLY A 124 1.82 1.60 12.00
C GLY A 124 2.12 1.07 10.61
N ILE A 125 1.26 1.23 9.59
CA ILE A 125 1.56 0.85 8.19
C ILE A 125 2.92 1.43 7.74
N ILE A 126 3.24 2.64 8.16
CA ILE A 126 4.59 3.22 8.04
C ILE A 126 5.14 3.57 9.41
N THR A 127 6.46 3.48 9.54
CA THR A 127 7.18 3.88 10.76
C THR A 127 7.82 5.26 10.63
N LYS A 128 7.95 5.79 9.40
CA LYS A 128 8.44 7.15 9.16
C LYS A 128 8.00 7.70 7.81
N THR A 129 8.01 9.02 7.71
CA THR A 129 7.92 9.74 6.44
C THR A 129 9.25 10.40 6.10
N PHE A 130 9.62 10.43 4.82
CA PHE A 130 10.73 11.27 4.35
C PHE A 130 10.24 12.67 4.04
N SER A 131 10.97 13.70 4.49
CA SER A 131 10.73 15.05 3.99
C SER A 131 11.21 15.15 2.54
N TYR A 132 10.70 16.14 1.79
CA TYR A 132 11.18 16.42 0.44
C TYR A 132 12.69 16.68 0.36
N ASN A 133 13.30 17.12 1.47
CA ASN A 133 14.74 17.34 1.55
C ASN A 133 15.55 16.05 1.80
N ASP A 134 14.92 15.04 2.40
CA ASP A 134 15.53 13.72 2.64
C ASP A 134 15.44 12.82 1.40
N GLU A 135 14.44 13.08 0.56
CA GLU A 135 14.24 12.43 -0.72
C GLU A 135 13.53 13.39 -1.68
N PRO A 136 14.22 14.00 -2.66
CA PRO A 136 13.58 14.87 -3.63
C PRO A 136 12.57 14.01 -4.40
N GLY A 137 11.29 14.27 -4.16
CA GLY A 137 10.23 13.48 -4.75
C GLY A 137 10.14 13.66 -6.26
N ASN A 138 9.40 12.76 -6.92
CA ASN A 138 9.10 12.76 -8.35
C ASN A 138 10.26 13.23 -9.24
N VAL A 139 11.31 12.42 -9.30
CA VAL A 139 12.38 12.61 -10.29
C VAL A 139 11.83 12.20 -11.65
N PHE A 140 11.39 13.18 -12.44
CA PHE A 140 11.22 12.96 -13.87
C PHE A 140 12.60 12.53 -14.40
N SER A 141 12.67 11.35 -15.00
CA SER A 141 13.89 10.80 -15.62
C SER A 141 14.69 11.90 -16.34
N GLY A 142 16.00 11.88 -16.12
CA GLY A 142 16.93 12.98 -16.40
C GLY A 142 16.74 13.69 -17.72
N SER A 143 16.73 15.02 -17.65
CA SER A 143 17.20 15.85 -18.74
C SER A 143 18.72 15.77 -18.74
N ASP A 144 19.28 14.97 -19.65
CA ASP A 144 20.61 15.25 -20.20
C ASP A 144 20.40 15.52 -21.70
N ASP A 145 20.47 16.81 -22.04
CA ASP A 145 20.47 17.46 -23.38
C ASP A 145 19.16 17.54 -24.19
#